data_AF-A0A519JT95-F1
#
_entry.id   AF-A0A519JT95-F1
#
_cell.length_a   1.000
_cell.length_b   1.000
_cell.length_c   1.000
_cell.angle_alpha   90.00
_cell.angle_beta   90.00
_cell.angle_gamma   90.00
#
_symmetry.space_group_name_H-M   'P 1'
#
loop_
_entity.id
_entity.type
_entity.pdbx_description
1 polymer ?
#
loop_
_entity_poly.entity_id
_entity_poly.type
_entity_poly.pdbx_seq_one_letter_code
_entity_poly.pdbx_strand_id
1 'polypeptide(L)'
;VKPGHIYIAPGGEAHLEVAGGSSPRCRLVRTDTVNGHRPSVDVLFHSVVALNRPMTGVILTGMGKDGAKGLLAMRERGARTLGQDEASSVVYGMPRAAFEIGAVERQLPLQRLRSAILDFCAASPRADTTAA
;
A
#
# COMPACT_ATOMS: atom_id res chain seq x y z
N VAL A 1 1.49 11.65 -10.95
CA VAL A 1 0.60 10.48 -10.89
C VAL A 1 -0.68 10.83 -11.61
N LYS A 2 -1.11 10.02 -12.58
CA LYS A 2 -2.30 10.27 -13.41
C LYS A 2 -3.22 9.03 -13.41
N PRO A 3 -4.55 9.18 -13.56
CA PRO A 3 -5.46 8.06 -13.78
C PRO A 3 -5.07 7.23 -15.01
N GLY A 4 -5.39 5.94 -14.99
CA GLY A 4 -5.10 5.02 -16.11
C GLY A 4 -3.62 4.65 -16.29
N HIS A 5 -2.78 4.92 -15.30
CA HIS A 5 -1.35 4.62 -15.34
C HIS A 5 -0.92 3.72 -14.18
N ILE A 6 -0.01 2.78 -14.45
CA ILE A 6 0.68 1.99 -13.44
C ILE A 6 2.14 2.43 -13.44
N TYR A 7 2.65 2.79 -12.27
CA TYR A 7 4.04 3.19 -12.08
C TYR A 7 4.77 2.09 -11.31
N ILE A 8 5.87 1.60 -11.85
CA ILE A 8 6.65 0.52 -11.25
C ILE A 8 7.95 1.12 -10.72
N ALA A 9 8.30 0.80 -9.48
CA ALA A 9 9.56 1.21 -8.90
C ALA A 9 10.72 0.56 -9.69
N PRO A 10 11.69 1.34 -10.18
CA PRO A 10 12.88 0.75 -10.80
C PRO A 10 13.68 0.00 -9.73
N GLY A 11 14.23 -1.16 -10.07
CA GLY A 11 15.22 -1.83 -9.23
C GLY A 11 16.52 -1.02 -9.13
N GLY A 12 17.32 -1.31 -8.10
CA GLY A 12 18.69 -0.78 -7.98
C GLY A 12 18.89 0.22 -6.85
N GLU A 13 19.32 1.45 -7.18
CA GLU A 13 19.88 2.39 -6.22
C GLU A 13 18.86 3.30 -5.51
N ALA A 14 17.58 3.21 -5.86
CA ALA A 14 16.57 4.16 -5.39
C ALA A 14 15.30 3.49 -4.87
N HIS A 15 14.66 4.16 -3.92
CA HIS A 15 13.26 3.95 -3.57
C HIS A 15 12.36 4.79 -4.47
N LEU A 16 11.16 4.28 -4.73
CA LEU A 16 10.08 5.06 -5.32
C LEU A 16 9.20 5.62 -4.21
N GLU A 17 9.06 6.93 -4.19
CA GLU A 17 8.12 7.66 -3.34
C GLU A 17 7.09 8.39 -4.21
N VAL A 18 5.96 8.73 -3.60
CA VAL A 18 5.01 9.70 -4.15
C VAL A 18 5.07 10.96 -3.30
N ALA A 19 5.33 12.09 -3.94
CA ALA A 19 5.45 13.39 -3.27
C ALA A 19 4.63 14.48 -3.98
N GLY A 20 4.34 15.55 -3.26
CA GLY A 20 3.60 16.72 -3.75
C GLY A 20 2.11 16.66 -3.38
N GLY A 21 1.55 17.80 -2.96
CA GLY A 21 0.18 17.89 -2.44
C GLY A 21 -0.91 17.74 -3.53
N SER A 22 -1.30 18.87 -4.14
CA SER A 22 -2.36 18.90 -5.15
C SER A 22 -1.99 18.13 -6.43
N SER A 23 -0.72 18.17 -6.82
CA SER A 23 -0.18 17.50 -8.01
C SER A 23 0.89 16.46 -7.64
N PRO A 24 0.52 15.25 -7.18
CA PRO A 24 1.45 14.21 -6.76
C PRO A 24 2.30 13.70 -7.94
N ARG A 25 3.58 13.44 -7.69
CA ARG A 25 4.57 12.95 -8.66
C ARG A 25 5.38 11.81 -8.05
N CYS A 26 5.81 10.90 -8.90
CA CYS A 26 6.79 9.89 -8.53
C CYS A 26 8.14 10.56 -8.32
N ARG A 27 8.81 10.25 -7.21
CA ARG A 27 10.15 10.72 -6.88
C ARG A 27 11.02 9.51 -6.60
N LEU A 28 12.22 9.49 -7.20
CA LEU A 28 13.23 8.49 -6.88
C LEU A 28 14.17 9.07 -5.82
N VAL A 29 14.37 8.33 -4.73
CA VAL A 29 15.18 8.76 -3.60
C VAL A 29 16.27 7.74 -3.33
N ARG A 30 17.52 8.19 -3.30
CA ARG A 30 18.70 7.35 -3.04
C ARG A 30 19.06 7.40 -1.56
N THR A 31 18.42 6.54 -0.79
CA THR A 31 18.70 6.33 0.64
C THR A 31 19.16 4.89 0.87
N ASP A 32 19.57 4.61 2.10
CA ASP A 32 19.89 3.26 2.54
C ASP A 32 18.67 2.33 2.45
N THR A 33 18.95 1.02 2.42
CA THR A 33 17.92 0.00 2.34
C THR A 33 17.00 0.04 3.55
N VAL A 34 15.70 -0.16 3.33
CA VAL A 34 14.70 -0.33 4.39
C VAL A 34 14.28 -1.78 4.42
N ASN A 35 14.33 -2.41 5.60
CA ASN A 35 14.17 -3.87 5.76
C ASN A 35 15.14 -4.71 4.90
N GLY A 36 16.31 -4.16 4.52
CA GLY A 36 17.24 -4.82 3.60
C GLY A 36 16.83 -4.74 2.12
N HIS A 37 15.76 -4.02 1.79
CA HIS A 37 15.25 -3.86 0.43
C HIS A 37 15.47 -2.45 -0.12
N ARG A 38 15.78 -2.40 -1.42
CA ARG A 38 15.72 -1.20 -2.24
C ARG A 38 15.37 -1.60 -3.68
N PRO A 39 14.18 -1.22 -4.18
CA PRO A 39 13.15 -0.41 -3.53
C PRO A 39 12.45 -1.13 -2.37
N SER A 40 11.89 -0.36 -1.44
CA SER A 40 11.12 -0.86 -0.28
C SER A 40 9.67 -0.40 -0.38
N VAL A 41 8.76 -1.31 -0.06
CA VAL A 41 7.31 -1.10 -0.02
C VAL A 41 6.92 -0.20 1.16
N ASP A 42 7.60 -0.31 2.31
CA ASP A 42 7.34 0.59 3.45
C ASP A 42 7.61 2.06 3.07
N VAL A 43 8.69 2.33 2.35
CA VAL A 43 9.02 3.69 1.87
C VAL A 43 7.91 4.22 0.95
N LEU A 44 7.43 3.41 0.01
CA LEU A 44 6.34 3.79 -0.88
C LEU A 44 5.06 4.11 -0.07
N PHE A 45 4.63 3.21 0.81
CA PHE A 45 3.40 3.40 1.59
C PHE A 45 3.48 4.61 2.52
N HIS A 46 4.59 4.83 3.22
CA HIS A 46 4.74 6.02 4.06
C HIS A 46 4.72 7.32 3.25
N SER A 47 5.28 7.33 2.04
CA SER A 47 5.19 8.52 1.16
C SER A 47 3.75 8.82 0.73
N VAL A 48 2.93 7.78 0.48
CA VAL A 48 1.51 7.94 0.14
C VAL A 48 0.71 8.43 1.35
N VAL A 49 1.00 7.93 2.55
CA VAL A 49 0.43 8.42 3.82
C VAL A 49 0.63 9.93 3.98
N ALA A 50 1.83 10.43 3.63
CA ALA A 50 2.18 11.84 3.75
C ALA A 50 1.39 12.76 2.80
N LEU A 51 0.73 12.23 1.76
CA LEU A 51 -0.08 13.02 0.84
C LEU A 51 -1.39 13.51 1.47
N ASN A 52 -1.86 12.87 2.55
CA ASN A 52 -3.14 13.16 3.21
C ASN A 52 -4.34 13.18 2.24
N ARG A 53 -4.44 12.14 1.40
CA ARG A 53 -5.49 11.96 0.39
C ARG A 53 -6.15 10.59 0.54
N PRO A 54 -7.37 10.39 0.01
CA PRO A 54 -7.96 9.05 -0.04
C PRO A 54 -7.02 8.07 -0.73
N MET A 55 -6.82 6.91 -0.11
CA MET A 55 -5.86 5.90 -0.56
C MET A 55 -6.37 4.49 -0.25
N THR A 56 -5.87 3.51 -0.99
CA THR A 56 -6.10 2.08 -0.75
C THR A 56 -4.75 1.39 -0.79
N GLY A 57 -4.46 0.57 0.21
CA GLY A 57 -3.22 -0.19 0.34
C GLY A 57 -3.45 -1.66 0.01
N VAL A 58 -2.51 -2.30 -0.69
CA VAL A 58 -2.60 -3.72 -1.04
C VAL A 58 -1.23 -4.35 -0.86
N ILE A 59 -1.16 -5.47 -0.14
CA ILE A 59 0.05 -6.27 -0.02
C ILE A 59 -0.17 -7.67 -0.60
N LEU A 60 0.76 -8.10 -1.45
CA LEU A 60 0.69 -9.36 -2.19
C LEU A 60 1.75 -10.34 -1.69
N THR A 61 1.68 -11.57 -2.21
CA THR A 61 2.67 -12.63 -2.00
C THR A 61 4.10 -12.12 -2.05
N GLY A 62 4.94 -12.61 -1.15
CA GLY A 62 6.33 -12.17 -1.02
C GLY A 62 6.94 -12.63 0.29
N MET A 63 8.28 -12.65 0.35
CA MET A 63 9.01 -13.04 1.55
C MET A 63 9.25 -11.83 2.46
N GLY A 64 9.37 -12.07 3.76
CA GLY A 64 9.74 -11.04 4.72
C GLY A 64 8.55 -10.21 5.20
N LYS A 65 8.82 -8.95 5.55
CA LYS A 65 7.86 -8.06 6.22
C LYS A 65 7.81 -6.65 5.62
N ASP A 66 8.50 -6.43 4.51
CA ASP A 66 8.54 -5.12 3.87
C ASP A 66 7.13 -4.73 3.41
N GLY A 67 6.71 -3.51 3.74
CA GLY A 67 5.36 -3.01 3.47
C GLY A 67 4.35 -3.25 4.60
N ALA A 68 4.65 -4.07 5.62
CA ALA A 68 3.72 -4.31 6.72
C ALA A 68 3.46 -3.02 7.53
N LYS A 69 4.53 -2.32 7.94
CA LYS A 69 4.43 -1.11 8.76
C LYS A 69 3.83 0.06 7.98
N GLY A 70 4.21 0.21 6.73
CA GLY A 70 3.64 1.20 5.82
C GLY A 70 2.15 0.96 5.60
N LEU A 71 1.73 -0.30 5.44
CA LEU A 71 0.32 -0.63 5.26
C LEU A 71 -0.48 -0.35 6.53
N LEU A 72 0.10 -0.61 7.71
CA LEU A 72 -0.52 -0.26 8.99
C LEU A 72 -0.71 1.26 9.09
N ALA A 73 0.31 2.05 8.75
CA ALA A 73 0.22 3.51 8.74
C ALA A 73 -0.84 4.03 7.76
N MET A 74 -1.04 3.36 6.61
CA MET A 74 -2.15 3.65 5.71
C MET A 74 -3.49 3.38 6.39
N ARG A 75 -3.65 2.23 7.04
CA ARG A 75 -4.89 1.85 7.74
C ARG A 75 -5.23 2.82 8.88
N GLU A 76 -4.24 3.23 9.67
CA GLU A 76 -4.39 4.21 10.75
C GLU A 76 -4.83 5.59 10.24
N ARG A 77 -4.59 5.90 8.96
CA ARG A 77 -5.10 7.09 8.28
C ARG A 77 -6.45 6.89 7.59
N GLY A 78 -7.14 5.79 7.87
CA GLY A 78 -8.45 5.47 7.32
C GLY A 78 -8.42 4.88 5.91
N ALA A 79 -7.25 4.48 5.40
CA ALA A 79 -7.17 3.76 4.14
C ALA A 79 -7.84 2.39 4.25
N ARG A 80 -8.49 1.96 3.18
CA ARG A 80 -8.87 0.56 3.02
C ARG A 80 -7.62 -0.26 2.71
N THR A 81 -7.40 -1.37 3.40
CA THR A 81 -6.18 -2.17 3.23
C THR A 81 -6.48 -3.64 2.98
N LEU A 82 -5.86 -4.19 1.94
CA LEU A 82 -6.07 -5.56 1.48
C LEU A 82 -4.77 -6.36 1.57
N GLY A 83 -4.90 -7.65 1.89
CA GLY A 83 -3.82 -8.62 1.84
C GLY A 83 -4.21 -9.80 0.96
N GLN A 84 -3.26 -10.34 0.20
CA GLN A 84 -3.45 -11.63 -0.47
C GLN A 84 -3.53 -12.75 0.58
N ASP A 85 -4.51 -13.63 0.45
CA ASP A 85 -4.66 -14.78 1.34
C ASP A 85 -3.53 -15.82 1.17
N GLU A 86 -3.42 -16.70 2.16
CA GLU A 86 -2.42 -17.77 2.16
C GLU A 86 -2.63 -18.75 0.99
N ALA A 87 -3.88 -19.15 0.74
CA ALA A 87 -4.21 -20.17 -0.26
C ALA A 87 -3.83 -19.79 -1.70
N SER A 88 -3.86 -18.50 -2.05
CA SER A 88 -3.45 -18.02 -3.36
C SER A 88 -2.01 -17.49 -3.41
N SER A 89 -1.32 -17.40 -2.27
CA SER A 89 0.06 -16.90 -2.19
C SER A 89 1.07 -17.98 -2.55
N VAL A 90 2.10 -17.61 -3.32
CA VAL A 90 3.27 -18.49 -3.51
C VAL A 90 4.13 -18.50 -2.26
N VAL A 91 4.31 -17.33 -1.64
CA VAL A 91 5.00 -17.14 -0.37
C VAL A 91 4.13 -16.22 0.49
N TYR A 92 3.50 -16.78 1.52
CA TYR A 92 2.67 -16.05 2.47
C TYR A 92 3.53 -15.43 3.59
N GLY A 93 4.53 -14.63 3.22
CA GLY A 93 5.41 -13.92 4.16
C GLY A 93 4.94 -12.49 4.42
N MET A 94 5.03 -11.63 3.42
CA MET A 94 4.64 -10.23 3.49
C MET A 94 3.16 -10.04 3.87
N PRO A 95 2.18 -10.74 3.26
CA PRO A 95 0.78 -10.60 3.66
C PRO A 95 0.53 -11.08 5.08
N ARG A 96 1.19 -12.16 5.51
CA ARG A 96 1.12 -12.67 6.89
C ARG A 96 1.62 -11.65 7.90
N ALA A 97 2.82 -11.11 7.67
CA ALA A 97 3.43 -10.12 8.56
C ALA A 97 2.56 -8.86 8.69
N ALA A 98 1.92 -8.44 7.61
CA ALA A 98 0.97 -7.32 7.63
C ALA A 98 -0.34 -7.67 8.37
N PHE A 99 -0.88 -8.87 8.16
CA PHE A 99 -2.09 -9.32 8.85
C PHE A 99 -1.88 -9.44 10.36
N GLU A 100 -0.77 -10.03 10.80
CA GLU A 100 -0.44 -10.24 12.22
C GLU A 100 -0.35 -8.93 13.03
N ILE A 101 0.07 -7.83 12.41
CA ILE A 101 0.12 -6.51 13.05
C ILE A 101 -1.16 -5.69 12.88
N GLY A 102 -2.23 -6.28 12.32
CA GLY A 102 -3.51 -5.61 12.07
C GLY A 102 -3.47 -4.58 10.93
N ALA A 103 -2.49 -4.66 10.02
CA ALA A 103 -2.41 -3.76 8.87
C ALA A 103 -3.41 -4.10 7.77
N VAL A 104 -3.83 -5.37 7.68
CA VAL A 104 -4.76 -5.87 6.66
C VAL A 104 -6.19 -5.86 7.19
N GLU A 105 -7.07 -5.07 6.57
CA GLU A 105 -8.50 -5.08 6.87
C GLU A 105 -9.20 -6.33 6.33
N ARG A 106 -8.86 -6.75 5.09
CA ARG A 106 -9.42 -7.96 4.48
C ARG A 106 -8.36 -8.77 3.77
N GLN A 107 -8.29 -10.06 4.10
CA GLN A 107 -7.55 -11.05 3.32
C GLN A 107 -8.44 -11.60 2.21
N LEU A 108 -7.92 -11.65 0.98
CA LEU A 108 -8.68 -12.09 -0.19
C LEU A 108 -7.80 -12.94 -1.13
N PRO A 109 -8.38 -13.92 -1.83
CA PRO A 109 -7.66 -14.63 -2.89
C PRO A 109 -7.29 -13.67 -4.01
N LEU A 110 -6.16 -13.91 -4.67
CA LEU A 110 -5.60 -13.06 -5.72
C LEU A 110 -6.63 -12.62 -6.77
N GLN A 111 -7.50 -13.55 -7.18
CA GLN A 111 -8.53 -13.34 -8.21
C GLN A 111 -9.61 -12.34 -7.78
N ARG A 112 -9.83 -12.16 -6.46
CA ARG A 112 -10.80 -11.23 -5.89
C ARG A 112 -10.22 -9.87 -5.53
N LEU A 113 -8.89 -9.74 -5.47
CA LEU A 113 -8.25 -8.47 -5.14
C LEU A 113 -8.57 -7.38 -6.17
N ARG A 114 -8.59 -7.72 -7.47
CA ARG A 114 -8.93 -6.77 -8.54
C ARG A 114 -10.27 -6.08 -8.30
N SER A 115 -11.34 -6.84 -8.09
CA SER A 115 -12.68 -6.27 -7.87
C SER A 115 -12.72 -5.46 -6.58
N ALA A 116 -12.12 -5.97 -5.50
CA ALA A 116 -12.09 -5.26 -4.22
C ALA A 116 -11.36 -3.91 -4.29
N ILE A 117 -10.25 -3.82 -5.03
CA ILE A 117 -9.51 -2.57 -5.25
C ILE A 117 -10.41 -1.55 -5.98
N LEU A 118 -11.07 -1.98 -7.06
CA LEU A 118 -11.95 -1.11 -7.83
C LEU A 118 -13.14 -0.61 -7.00
N ASP A 119 -13.77 -1.50 -6.22
CA ASP A 119 -14.88 -1.15 -5.34
C ASP A 119 -14.47 -0.09 -4.30
N PHE A 120 -13.25 -0.18 -3.75
CA PHE A 120 -12.76 0.78 -2.77
C PHE A 120 -12.40 2.13 -3.37
N CYS A 121 -11.89 2.15 -4.60
CA CYS A 121 -11.60 3.39 -5.30
C CYS A 121 -12.85 4.04 -5.91
N ALA A 122 -13.90 3.27 -6.21
CA ALA A 122 -15.15 3.75 -6.77
C ALA A 122 -16.14 4.24 -5.70
N ALA A 123 -16.06 3.71 -4.48
CA ALA A 123 -16.83 4.23 -3.37
C ALA A 123 -16.39 5.67 -3.07
N SER A 124 -17.26 6.65 -3.35
CA SER A 124 -17.08 8.04 -2.90
C SER A 124 -16.73 8.07 -1.42
N PRO A 125 -15.94 9.05 -0.95
CA PRO A 125 -15.65 9.19 0.47
C PRO A 125 -17.00 9.25 1.22
N ARG A 126 -17.22 8.34 2.16
CA ARG A 126 -18.29 8.53 3.14
C ARG A 126 -17.92 9.79 3.91
N ALA A 127 -18.69 10.85 3.72
CA ALA A 127 -18.75 11.92 4.69
C ALA A 127 -19.33 11.30 5.96
N ASP A 128 -18.48 10.91 6.91
CA ASP A 128 -18.93 10.59 8.25
C ASP A 128 -19.39 11.91 8.90
N THR A 129 -20.68 12.20 8.71
CA THR A 129 -21.42 13.14 9.55
C THR A 129 -21.59 12.51 10.92
N THR A 130 -20.59 12.66 11.77
CA THR A 130 -20.75 12.54 13.23
C THR A 130 -19.97 13.66 13.91
N ALA A 131 -20.64 14.80 14.02
CA ALA A 131 -20.44 15.74 15.12
C ALA A 131 -21.81 15.91 15.77
N ALA A 132 -21.99 15.24 16.91
CA ALA A 132 -22.97 15.58 17.93
C ALA A 132 -22.27 16.48 18.96
#